data_AF-A0AAP1WH81-F1
#
_entry.id   AF-A0AAP1WH81-F1
#
_cell.length_a   1.000
_cell.length_b   1.000
_cell.length_c   1.000
_cell.angle_alpha   90.00
_cell.angle_beta   90.00
_cell.angle_gamma   90.00
#
_symmetry.space_group_name_H-M   'P 1'
#
loop_
_entity.id
_entity.type
_entity.pdbx_description
1 polymer ?
#
loop_
_entity_poly.entity_id
_entity_poly.type
_entity_poly.pdbx_seq_one_letter_code
_entity_poly.pdbx_strand_id
1 'polypeptide(L)'
;MAVIVITTKKGKKNNGIGVEINSSTMASTALRLPELQTKFGGGWAGKYASDYGTNFGPDLNGKVIDQEVSLGEYVKKPFKNRYNLKDFFKTGFSFQNSIALSKATDTGSFYLSYGNVHNTGIVPNTNLKGNNYRLNMSRTITDKWTVNVNANYINRKSDNLTVSGYGSQGIILILI
;
A
#
# COMPACT_ATOMS: atom_id res chain seq x y z
N MET A 1 -5.12 15.62 -24.71
CA MET A 1 -5.45 15.88 -23.29
C MET A 1 -6.93 15.63 -23.11
N ALA A 2 -7.34 14.88 -22.10
CA ALA A 2 -8.75 14.60 -21.82
C ALA A 2 -9.20 15.34 -20.57
N VAL A 3 -10.48 15.71 -20.49
CA VAL A 3 -11.09 16.36 -19.32
C VAL A 3 -11.88 15.30 -18.55
N ILE A 4 -11.69 15.25 -17.23
CA ILE A 4 -12.49 14.41 -16.34
C ILE A 4 -13.37 15.33 -15.49
N VAL A 5 -14.68 15.29 -15.72
CA VAL A 5 -15.67 16.04 -14.94
C VAL A 5 -16.21 15.15 -13.82
N ILE A 6 -16.03 15.57 -12.58
CA ILE A 6 -16.51 14.85 -11.39
C ILE A 6 -17.60 15.67 -10.70
N THR A 7 -18.75 15.05 -10.46
CA THR A 7 -19.83 15.63 -9.65
C THR A 7 -19.92 14.89 -8.32
N THR A 8 -19.87 15.63 -7.21
CA THR A 8 -19.97 15.06 -5.85
C THR A 8 -21.41 14.93 -5.40
N LYS A 9 -21.67 13.98 -4.48
CA LYS A 9 -22.98 13.82 -3.84
C LYS A 9 -23.40 15.14 -3.15
N LYS A 10 -24.64 15.55 -3.37
CA LYS A 10 -25.33 16.63 -2.65
C LYS A 10 -26.33 16.02 -1.66
N GLY A 11 -26.97 16.85 -0.83
CA GLY A 11 -28.05 16.39 0.04
C GLY A 11 -29.20 15.76 -0.76
N LYS A 12 -29.78 14.67 -0.25
CA LYS A 12 -30.94 14.00 -0.86
C LYS A 12 -32.21 14.31 -0.07
N LYS A 13 -33.35 14.46 -0.76
CA LYS A 13 -34.67 14.54 -0.13
C LYS A 13 -35.06 13.14 0.35
N ASN A 14 -34.87 12.89 1.64
CA ASN A 14 -35.33 11.69 2.33
C ASN A 14 -36.16 12.11 3.55
N ASN A 15 -36.99 11.20 4.07
CA ASN A 15 -37.67 11.42 5.35
C ASN A 15 -36.60 11.49 6.47
N GLY A 16 -36.36 12.69 6.98
CA GLY A 16 -35.36 12.94 8.02
C GLY A 16 -33.94 13.16 7.48
N ILE A 17 -32.95 12.90 8.32
CA ILE A 17 -31.52 12.99 7.96
C ILE A 17 -31.10 11.65 7.38
N GLY A 18 -30.56 11.64 6.16
CA GLY A 18 -29.96 10.47 5.55
C GLY A 18 -28.59 10.19 6.17
N VAL A 19 -28.43 9.01 6.76
CA VAL A 19 -27.17 8.49 7.32
C VAL A 19 -26.67 7.37 6.41
N GLU A 20 -25.45 7.47 5.91
CA GLU A 20 -24.78 6.42 5.13
C GLU A 20 -23.50 6.02 5.86
N ILE A 21 -23.34 4.73 6.15
CA ILE A 21 -22.12 4.16 6.74
C ILE A 21 -21.60 3.14 5.74
N ASN A 22 -20.33 3.25 5.36
CA ASN A 22 -19.64 2.23 4.58
C ASN A 22 -18.42 1.76 5.37
N SER A 23 -18.25 0.45 5.46
CA SER A 23 -17.07 -0.18 6.00
C SER A 23 -16.63 -1.28 5.04
N SER A 24 -15.36 -1.27 4.64
CA SER A 24 -14.78 -2.30 3.79
C SER A 24 -13.42 -2.72 4.31
N THR A 25 -13.15 -4.01 4.14
CA THR A 25 -11.87 -4.64 4.46
C THR A 25 -11.35 -5.33 3.20
N MET A 26 -10.07 -5.16 2.91
CA MET A 26 -9.41 -5.82 1.78
C MET A 26 -8.10 -6.43 2.24
N ALA A 27 -7.82 -7.66 1.79
CA ALA A 27 -6.53 -8.30 1.93
C ALA A 27 -5.78 -8.26 0.60
N SER A 28 -4.44 -8.21 0.64
CA SER A 28 -3.60 -8.18 -0.54
C SER A 28 -2.36 -9.04 -0.35
N THR A 29 -1.96 -9.75 -1.39
CA THR A 29 -0.77 -10.61 -1.41
C THR A 29 0.07 -10.30 -2.65
N ALA A 30 1.33 -10.76 -2.67
CA ALA A 30 2.15 -10.69 -3.87
C ALA A 30 1.50 -11.51 -5.00
N LEU A 31 1.17 -10.84 -6.11
CA LEU A 31 0.47 -11.47 -7.25
C LEU A 31 1.39 -12.41 -8.03
N ARG A 32 2.58 -11.94 -8.38
CA ARG A 32 3.58 -12.69 -9.15
C ARG A 32 4.97 -12.28 -8.69
N LEU A 33 5.81 -13.27 -8.49
CA LEU A 33 7.21 -13.12 -8.14
C LEU A 33 8.06 -13.77 -9.23
N PRO A 34 9.27 -13.27 -9.51
CA PRO A 34 10.20 -13.96 -10.39
C PRO A 34 10.53 -15.35 -9.81
N GLU A 35 10.71 -16.32 -10.70
CA GLU A 35 11.26 -17.61 -10.32
C GLU A 35 12.76 -17.46 -10.18
N LEU A 36 13.26 -17.70 -8.97
CA LEU A 36 14.69 -17.65 -8.68
C LEU A 36 15.32 -19.02 -8.94
N GLN A 37 16.52 -19.01 -9.48
CA GLN A 37 17.31 -20.22 -9.60
C GLN A 37 17.70 -20.74 -8.21
N THR A 38 17.69 -22.06 -8.03
CA THR A 38 18.02 -22.72 -6.75
C THR A 38 19.20 -23.69 -6.86
N LYS A 39 19.94 -23.64 -7.97
CA LYS A 39 21.05 -24.54 -8.28
C LYS A 39 22.38 -24.03 -7.74
N PHE A 40 22.66 -22.74 -7.91
CA PHE A 40 23.93 -22.12 -7.53
C PHE A 40 23.74 -21.15 -6.36
N GLY A 41 24.67 -21.12 -5.44
CA GLY A 41 24.61 -20.24 -4.27
C GLY A 41 25.46 -18.98 -4.40
N GLY A 42 25.59 -18.25 -3.28
CA GLY A 42 26.42 -17.04 -3.17
C GLY A 42 27.84 -17.23 -3.67
N GLY A 43 28.26 -16.38 -4.61
CA GLY A 43 29.62 -16.35 -5.13
C GLY A 43 29.73 -16.01 -6.60
N TRP A 44 30.95 -16.14 -7.13
CA TRP A 44 31.30 -15.75 -8.50
C TRP A 44 32.22 -16.78 -9.15
N ALA A 45 32.09 -16.96 -10.47
CA ALA A 45 32.89 -17.89 -11.26
C ALA A 45 32.94 -19.32 -10.67
N GLY A 46 31.82 -19.78 -10.09
CA GLY A 46 31.68 -21.11 -9.49
C GLY A 46 32.34 -21.29 -8.12
N LYS A 47 32.91 -20.22 -7.53
CA LYS A 47 33.53 -20.24 -6.21
C LYS A 47 32.66 -19.52 -5.19
N TYR A 48 32.65 -20.01 -3.95
CA TYR A 48 31.92 -19.37 -2.86
C TYR A 48 32.57 -18.02 -2.55
N ALA A 49 31.74 -16.98 -2.46
CA ALA A 49 32.14 -15.68 -1.98
C ALA A 49 30.92 -15.00 -1.34
N SER A 50 31.10 -14.45 -0.14
CA SER A 50 30.05 -13.89 0.70
C SER A 50 29.68 -12.44 0.37
N ASP A 51 30.56 -11.73 -0.35
CA ASP A 51 30.54 -10.28 -0.55
C ASP A 51 30.00 -9.83 -1.93
N TYR A 52 29.94 -10.72 -2.92
CA TYR A 52 29.57 -10.35 -4.29
C TYR A 52 28.07 -10.09 -4.50
N GLY A 53 27.19 -10.46 -3.57
CA GLY A 53 25.73 -10.28 -3.73
C GLY A 53 25.14 -10.99 -4.96
N THR A 54 25.81 -12.03 -5.47
CA THR A 54 25.39 -12.78 -6.67
C THR A 54 25.28 -14.26 -6.38
N ASN A 55 24.45 -14.97 -7.15
CA ASN A 55 24.28 -16.42 -7.04
C ASN A 55 24.98 -17.18 -8.18
N PHE A 56 26.24 -16.82 -8.50
CA PHE A 56 27.08 -17.50 -9.50
C PHE A 56 28.21 -18.34 -8.85
N GLY A 57 27.97 -18.81 -7.63
CA GLY A 57 28.88 -19.64 -6.85
C GLY A 57 28.70 -21.15 -7.07
N PRO A 58 29.12 -21.99 -6.11
CA PRO A 58 29.04 -23.45 -6.19
C PRO A 58 27.60 -23.97 -6.18
N ASP A 59 27.43 -25.25 -6.54
CA ASP A 59 26.14 -25.94 -6.46
C ASP A 59 25.61 -26.01 -5.00
N LEU A 60 24.31 -25.74 -4.83
CA LEU A 60 23.55 -25.85 -3.59
C LEU A 60 23.14 -27.31 -3.30
N ASN A 61 24.10 -28.24 -3.36
CA ASN A 61 23.90 -29.69 -3.27
C ASN A 61 24.01 -30.26 -1.84
N GLY A 62 24.12 -29.40 -0.82
CA GLY A 62 24.24 -29.81 0.58
C GLY A 62 25.66 -30.13 1.04
N LYS A 63 26.68 -30.01 0.17
CA LYS A 63 28.09 -30.15 0.58
C LYS A 63 28.41 -29.15 1.69
N VAL A 64 29.12 -29.62 2.71
CA VAL A 64 29.58 -28.76 3.80
C VAL A 64 30.73 -27.90 3.29
N ILE A 65 30.57 -26.58 3.39
CA ILE A 65 31.60 -25.59 3.07
C ILE A 65 31.70 -24.60 4.23
N ASP A 66 32.84 -23.93 4.36
CA ASP A 66 32.99 -22.77 5.26
C ASP A 66 32.16 -21.61 4.70
N GLN A 67 31.13 -21.21 5.43
CA GLN A 67 30.24 -20.11 5.06
C GLN A 67 30.37 -19.01 6.10
N GLU A 68 30.62 -17.80 5.63
CA GLU A 68 30.55 -16.61 6.47
C GLU A 68 29.14 -16.50 7.07
N VAL A 69 29.07 -16.13 8.35
CA VAL A 69 27.85 -15.84 9.08
C VAL A 69 27.78 -14.33 9.34
N SER A 70 27.63 -13.90 10.59
CA SER A 70 27.65 -12.49 10.96
C SER A 70 29.08 -12.05 11.29
N LEU A 71 29.42 -10.80 10.96
CA LEU A 71 30.62 -10.12 11.45
C LEU A 71 31.95 -10.83 11.11
N GLY A 72 32.04 -11.49 9.94
CA GLY A 72 33.29 -12.11 9.47
C GLY A 72 33.60 -13.49 10.04
N GLU A 73 32.73 -14.07 10.86
CA GLU A 73 32.91 -15.44 11.36
C GLU A 73 32.54 -16.47 10.31
N TYR A 74 33.24 -17.61 10.29
CA TYR A 74 33.00 -18.72 9.35
C TYR A 74 32.55 -19.97 10.09
N VAL A 75 31.48 -20.59 9.58
CA VAL A 75 30.94 -21.83 10.13
C VAL A 75 30.79 -22.87 9.03
N LYS A 76 31.25 -24.09 9.31
CA LYS A 76 31.04 -25.27 8.45
C LYS A 76 29.58 -25.67 8.49
N LYS A 77 28.86 -25.44 7.38
CA LYS A 77 27.46 -25.82 7.26
C LYS A 77 27.14 -26.35 5.86
N PRO A 78 26.11 -27.20 5.70
CA PRO A 78 25.63 -27.61 4.38
C PRO A 78 25.29 -26.41 3.50
N PHE A 79 25.74 -26.41 2.24
CA PHE A 79 25.44 -25.37 1.26
C PHE A 79 24.19 -25.76 0.47
N LYS A 80 23.05 -25.19 0.85
CA LYS A 80 21.72 -25.49 0.31
C LYS A 80 20.88 -24.22 0.24
N ASN A 81 19.91 -24.17 -0.68
CA ASN A 81 19.00 -23.03 -0.73
C ASN A 81 18.21 -22.92 0.59
N ARG A 82 18.23 -21.75 1.20
CA ARG A 82 17.45 -21.41 2.41
C ARG A 82 16.56 -20.17 2.20
N TYR A 83 16.60 -19.57 1.02
CA TYR A 83 15.91 -18.33 0.72
C TYR A 83 14.71 -18.59 -0.18
N ASN A 84 13.58 -17.99 0.20
CA ASN A 84 12.40 -17.91 -0.63
C ASN A 84 11.93 -16.45 -0.65
N LEU A 85 11.88 -15.87 -1.84
CA LEU A 85 11.46 -14.48 -2.03
C LEU A 85 10.04 -14.23 -1.50
N LYS A 86 9.17 -15.26 -1.48
CA LYS A 86 7.81 -15.16 -0.92
C LYS A 86 7.82 -14.80 0.56
N ASP A 87 8.82 -15.25 1.31
CA ASP A 87 8.86 -15.10 2.77
C ASP A 87 9.13 -13.65 3.20
N PHE A 88 9.67 -12.82 2.30
CA PHE A 88 9.81 -11.40 2.54
C PHE A 88 8.46 -10.66 2.58
N PHE A 89 7.51 -11.08 1.74
CA PHE A 89 6.22 -10.42 1.62
C PHE A 89 5.24 -10.93 2.66
N LYS A 90 4.45 -10.02 3.22
CA LYS A 90 3.34 -10.35 4.12
C LYS A 90 2.00 -10.05 3.47
N THR A 91 0.93 -10.56 4.05
CA THR A 91 -0.42 -10.13 3.67
C THR A 91 -0.63 -8.68 4.12
N GLY A 92 -0.96 -7.81 3.17
CA GLY A 92 -1.36 -6.43 3.43
C GLY A 92 -2.85 -6.35 3.71
N PHE A 93 -3.26 -5.42 4.56
CA PHE A 93 -4.66 -5.18 4.91
C PHE A 93 -5.03 -3.73 4.70
N SER A 94 -6.20 -3.48 4.10
CA SER A 94 -6.79 -2.15 3.95
C SER A 94 -8.15 -2.12 4.61
N PHE A 95 -8.34 -1.14 5.50
CA PHE A 95 -9.61 -0.86 6.14
C PHE A 95 -10.07 0.53 5.70
N GLN A 96 -11.28 0.62 5.16
CA GLN A 96 -11.86 1.88 4.74
C GLN A 96 -13.22 2.02 5.42
N ASN A 97 -13.36 3.09 6.19
CA ASN A 97 -14.58 3.41 6.91
C ASN A 97 -15.03 4.80 6.52
N SER A 98 -16.32 4.99 6.29
CA SER A 98 -16.87 6.32 6.06
C SER A 98 -18.25 6.43 6.65
N ILE A 99 -18.56 7.64 7.12
CA ILE A 99 -19.88 8.04 7.54
C ILE A 99 -20.23 9.32 6.79
N ALA A 100 -21.46 9.39 6.30
CA ALA A 100 -22.00 10.57 5.68
C ALA A 100 -23.39 10.89 6.23
N LEU A 101 -23.63 12.19 6.39
CA LEU A 101 -24.89 12.78 6.77
C LEU A 101 -25.36 13.67 5.63
N SER A 102 -26.63 13.56 5.28
CA SER A 102 -27.20 14.33 4.18
C SER A 102 -28.65 14.67 4.43
N LYS A 103 -29.06 15.85 3.95
CA LYS A 103 -30.47 16.27 3.94
C LYS A 103 -30.68 17.26 2.82
N ALA A 104 -31.84 17.22 2.19
CA ALA A 104 -32.32 18.28 1.32
C ALA A 104 -33.76 18.65 1.67
N THR A 105 -34.05 19.93 1.56
CA THR A 105 -35.36 20.56 1.64
C THR A 105 -35.63 21.30 0.32
N ASP A 106 -36.74 22.00 0.22
CA ASP A 106 -37.05 22.82 -0.96
C ASP A 106 -36.13 24.04 -1.11
N THR A 107 -35.59 24.54 -0.01
CA THR A 107 -34.78 25.77 0.04
C THR A 107 -33.29 25.52 0.21
N GLY A 108 -32.86 24.26 0.38
CA GLY A 108 -31.43 23.97 0.51
C GLY A 108 -31.10 22.50 0.71
N SER A 109 -29.81 22.21 0.70
CA SER A 109 -29.27 20.88 0.93
C SER A 109 -27.91 20.96 1.62
N PHE A 110 -27.60 19.94 2.41
CA PHE A 110 -26.26 19.74 2.94
C PHE A 110 -25.84 18.28 2.83
N TYR A 111 -24.54 18.08 2.72
CA TYR A 111 -23.86 16.80 2.74
C TYR A 111 -22.56 16.96 3.53
N LEU A 112 -22.40 16.20 4.60
CA LEU A 112 -21.19 16.13 5.40
C LEU A 112 -20.70 14.69 5.37
N SER A 113 -19.43 14.46 5.09
CA SER A 113 -18.86 13.12 5.20
C SER A 113 -17.48 13.13 5.83
N TYR A 114 -17.22 12.09 6.60
CA TYR A 114 -15.92 11.72 7.11
C TYR A 114 -15.55 10.33 6.59
N GLY A 115 -14.32 10.18 6.12
CA GLY A 115 -13.75 8.91 5.73
C GLY A 115 -12.38 8.71 6.37
N ASN A 116 -12.12 7.49 6.84
CA ASN A 116 -10.83 7.04 7.29
C ASN A 116 -10.36 5.85 6.44
N VAL A 117 -9.08 5.87 6.08
CA VAL A 117 -8.39 4.74 5.46
C VAL A 117 -7.19 4.36 6.32
N HIS A 118 -7.02 3.06 6.55
CA HIS A 118 -5.87 2.49 7.21
C HIS A 118 -5.37 1.30 6.39
N ASN A 119 -4.19 1.45 5.81
CA ASN A 119 -3.58 0.45 4.94
C ASN A 119 -2.23 0.01 5.52
N THR A 120 -2.00 -1.30 5.50
CA THR A 120 -0.71 -1.94 5.72
C THR A 120 -0.31 -2.63 4.42
N GLY A 121 0.92 -2.38 3.96
CA GLY A 121 1.39 -2.92 2.69
C GLY A 121 1.86 -4.37 2.79
N ILE A 122 2.02 -5.00 1.63
CA ILE A 122 2.61 -6.35 1.50
C ILE A 122 4.12 -6.35 1.77
N VAL A 123 4.76 -5.19 1.65
CA VAL A 123 6.15 -4.99 2.03
C VAL A 123 6.20 -4.72 3.55
N PRO A 124 7.06 -5.42 4.30
CA PRO A 124 7.23 -5.18 5.73
C PRO A 124 7.45 -3.70 6.06
N ASN A 125 6.93 -3.27 7.22
CA ASN A 125 7.05 -1.91 7.73
C ASN A 125 6.44 -0.80 6.86
N THR A 126 5.65 -1.10 5.83
CA THR A 126 4.97 -0.08 5.01
C THR A 126 3.51 0.11 5.42
N ASN A 127 3.05 1.37 5.42
CA ASN A 127 1.66 1.70 5.75
C ASN A 127 1.19 3.01 5.08
N LEU A 128 -0.11 3.26 5.11
CA LEU A 128 -0.71 4.55 4.76
C LEU A 128 -1.98 4.76 5.56
N LYS A 129 -2.07 5.89 6.25
CA LYS A 129 -3.26 6.31 7.01
C LYS A 129 -3.78 7.61 6.43
N GLY A 130 -5.10 7.73 6.32
CA GLY A 130 -5.72 8.91 5.73
C GLY A 130 -7.05 9.25 6.36
N ASN A 131 -7.31 10.54 6.53
CA ASN A 131 -8.59 11.10 6.92
C ASN A 131 -9.05 12.05 5.82
N ASN A 132 -10.33 11.98 5.46
CA ASN A 132 -10.97 12.87 4.50
C ASN A 132 -12.26 13.42 5.09
N TYR A 133 -12.40 14.74 5.05
CA TYR A 133 -13.58 15.46 5.48
C TYR A 133 -14.13 16.23 4.29
N ARG A 134 -15.44 16.16 4.08
CA ARG A 134 -16.09 16.88 2.98
C ARG A 134 -17.40 17.49 3.45
N LEU A 135 -17.60 18.74 3.09
CA LEU A 135 -18.82 19.49 3.28
C LEU A 135 -19.28 20.06 1.94
N ASN A 136 -20.49 19.71 1.52
CA ASN A 136 -21.18 20.36 0.42
C ASN A 136 -22.48 20.96 0.96
N MET A 137 -22.71 22.24 0.74
CA MET A 137 -23.92 22.93 1.17
C MET A 137 -24.43 23.79 0.02
N SER A 138 -25.74 23.81 -0.18
CA SER A 138 -26.41 24.62 -1.18
C SER A 138 -27.65 25.21 -0.54
N ARG A 139 -27.87 26.52 -0.69
CA ARG A 139 -29.06 27.17 -0.14
C ARG A 139 -29.56 28.24 -1.11
N THR A 140 -30.83 28.14 -1.45
CA THR A 140 -31.57 29.18 -2.15
C THR A 140 -32.03 30.17 -1.08
N ILE A 141 -31.44 31.37 -1.08
CA ILE A 141 -31.72 32.42 -0.10
C ILE A 141 -32.95 33.22 -0.53
N THR A 142 -33.06 33.50 -1.83
CA THR A 142 -34.22 34.08 -2.49
C THR A 142 -34.39 33.44 -3.86
N ASP A 143 -35.51 33.67 -4.55
CA ASP A 143 -35.77 33.10 -5.88
C ASP A 143 -34.72 33.46 -6.94
N LYS A 144 -33.90 34.49 -6.66
CA LYS A 144 -32.82 34.96 -7.54
C LYS A 144 -31.42 34.61 -7.05
N TRP A 145 -31.26 34.16 -5.79
CA TRP A 145 -29.96 33.95 -5.18
C TRP A 145 -29.80 32.56 -4.58
N THR A 146 -28.84 31.81 -5.10
CA THR A 146 -28.42 30.51 -4.56
C THR A 146 -26.93 30.54 -4.21
N VAL A 147 -26.62 30.18 -2.97
CA VAL A 147 -25.25 30.08 -2.47
C VAL A 147 -24.86 28.62 -2.39
N ASN A 148 -23.68 28.29 -2.93
CA ASN A 148 -23.09 26.96 -2.87
C ASN A 148 -21.74 27.02 -2.18
N VAL A 149 -21.52 26.15 -1.21
CA VAL A 149 -20.28 26.01 -0.47
C VAL A 149 -19.79 24.58 -0.62
N ASN A 150 -18.53 24.42 -1.01
CA ASN A 150 -17.87 23.11 -1.11
C ASN A 150 -16.52 23.21 -0.41
N ALA A 151 -16.31 22.39 0.61
CA ALA A 151 -15.06 22.31 1.35
C ALA A 151 -14.61 20.86 1.45
N ASN A 152 -13.31 20.63 1.29
CA ASN A 152 -12.72 19.30 1.32
C ASN A 152 -11.34 19.38 1.98
N TYR A 153 -11.14 18.61 3.05
CA TYR A 153 -9.88 18.54 3.76
C TYR A 153 -9.39 17.10 3.83
N ILE A 154 -8.17 16.86 3.36
CA ILE A 154 -7.53 15.55 3.32
C ILE A 154 -6.23 15.63 4.10
N ASN A 155 -6.05 14.71 5.04
CA ASN A 155 -4.80 14.53 5.77
C ASN A 155 -4.34 13.09 5.59
N ARG A 156 -3.10 12.90 5.12
CA ARG A 156 -2.49 11.59 4.93
C ARG A 156 -1.16 11.54 5.67
N LYS A 157 -0.90 10.40 6.29
CA LYS A 157 0.35 10.10 6.99
C LYS A 157 0.79 8.69 6.64
N SER A 158 2.10 8.49 6.59
CA SER A 158 2.72 7.20 6.35
C SER A 158 4.01 7.18 7.13
N ASP A 159 4.25 6.10 7.88
CA ASP A 159 5.50 5.91 8.60
C ASP A 159 6.61 5.47 7.62
N ASN A 160 6.23 4.69 6.59
CA ASN A 160 7.11 4.30 5.51
C ASN A 160 6.30 4.01 4.24
N LEU A 161 6.68 4.66 3.15
CA LEU A 161 6.19 4.34 1.82
C LEU A 161 7.17 3.37 1.17
N THR A 162 6.70 2.51 0.28
CA THR A 162 7.62 1.69 -0.53
C THR A 162 8.54 2.61 -1.33
N VAL A 163 9.79 2.72 -0.91
CA VAL A 163 10.84 3.41 -1.64
C VAL A 163 11.21 2.56 -2.85
N SER A 164 11.26 3.19 -4.03
CA SER A 164 11.91 2.59 -5.19
C SER A 164 13.39 2.47 -4.81
N GLY A 165 13.95 1.27 -4.88
CA GLY A 165 15.32 0.96 -4.52
C GLY A 165 16.37 1.77 -5.29
N TYR A 166 17.63 1.34 -5.16
CA TYR A 166 18.78 1.99 -5.79
C TYR A 166 18.48 2.37 -7.25
N GLY A 167 18.49 3.67 -7.57
CA GLY A 167 18.33 4.17 -8.94
C GLY A 167 16.95 4.00 -9.58
N SER A 168 15.85 4.07 -8.82
CA SER A 168 14.46 3.91 -9.31
C SER A 168 14.05 2.46 -9.63
N GLN A 169 14.88 1.49 -9.28
CA GLN A 169 14.55 0.09 -9.50
C GLN A 169 13.60 -0.42 -8.41
N GLY A 170 12.56 -1.17 -8.80
CA GLY A 170 11.54 -1.65 -7.86
C GLY A 170 12.13 -2.53 -6.75
N ILE A 171 11.39 -2.67 -5.64
CA ILE A 171 11.85 -3.42 -4.45
C ILE A 171 12.31 -4.85 -4.77
N ILE A 172 11.80 -5.43 -5.86
CA ILE A 172 12.19 -6.76 -6.33
C ILE A 172 13.69 -6.85 -6.62
N LEU A 173 14.33 -5.82 -7.18
CA LEU A 173 15.77 -5.88 -7.49
C LEU A 173 16.63 -6.04 -6.24
N ILE A 174 16.26 -5.39 -5.14
CA ILE A 174 17.03 -5.47 -3.88
C ILE A 174 16.89 -6.86 -3.24
N LEU A 175 15.86 -7.62 -3.60
CA LEU A 175 15.52 -8.90 -2.98
C LEU A 175 15.99 -10.10 -3.81
N ILE A 176 16.63 -9.89 -4.97
CA ILE A 176 17.14 -10.96 -5.85
C ILE A 176 18.66 -10.93 -5.91
#